data_AF-A0A3M7GGL4-F1
#
_entry.id   AF-A0A3M7GGL4-F1
#
_cell.length_a   1.000
_cell.length_b   1.000
_cell.length_c   1.000
_cell.angle_alpha   90.00
_cell.angle_beta   90.00
_cell.angle_gamma   90.00
#
_symmetry.space_group_name_H-M   'P 1'
#
loop_
_entity.id
_entity.type
_entity.pdbx_description
1 polymer ?
#
loop_
_entity_poly.entity_id
_entity_poly.type
_entity_poly.pdbx_seq_one_letter_code
_entity_poly.pdbx_strand_id
1 'polypeptide(L)'
;MRPISLSLLAAAALASQLGGVLAQSSSTQTDTATSSGSDTQTDRTTSTASASSSNSLALTGTATTTESANFESPVYSPTSQIRVTTRSTTNTDTSSSTGSGFSTSTSSNTNSNTHSNSTVTTSSGRTTTQTITTITGGDSTTSTRTTGSATSSTSTGPVPSNTVPCNNYPEFCSRQYSNITQICAHNSYFSVKNNAASNQDYDMHTQLDDGIRMIQGETHLVNGTMYGCHTSCDLLNAGTYASILRRVANWVETHPYDVVTILVGNSDYTEGVTAKDYVQPFEESGLMPYLYEPEYVPQRRNQWPTLGEMILSGKRVVAFIDYNANQTAVPWLLDEYTHFWSTPFSPTNPDFPCSLQLPLHLDNETAKEEFMYIANHNLNVRFNLGGYNILIPDTYHIQRTNGKYDTFGQLGAMTGNCSEIWNAPPNFLVVDYYNRGDPEPGSVFSVAAKANNVTYNRQCCGNGNGGDGSTGTLSATMSMLACTVAFSLLLYFVSS
;
A
#
# COMPACT_ATOMS: atom_id res chain seq x y z
N MET A 1 -32.92 -15.14 57.98
CA MET A 1 -31.72 -15.40 58.81
C MET A 1 -30.63 -15.88 57.87
N ARG A 2 -29.43 -15.27 57.93
CA ARG A 2 -28.19 -15.71 57.23
C ARG A 2 -27.73 -17.09 57.73
N PRO A 3 -26.67 -17.74 57.18
CA PRO A 3 -25.91 -17.56 55.92
C PRO A 3 -25.59 -18.89 55.17
N ILE A 4 -25.19 -18.91 53.88
CA ILE A 4 -24.20 -19.88 53.32
C ILE A 4 -23.38 -19.20 52.20
N SER A 5 -22.14 -19.65 52.10
CA SER A 5 -20.86 -19.13 51.58
C SER A 5 -20.66 -18.93 50.08
N LEU A 6 -19.79 -17.94 49.79
CA LEU A 6 -18.93 -17.81 48.60
C LEU A 6 -18.06 -19.06 48.38
N SER A 7 -18.13 -19.68 47.21
CA SER A 7 -17.02 -20.34 46.48
C SER A 7 -17.57 -21.21 45.34
N LEU A 8 -17.71 -20.66 44.12
CA LEU A 8 -17.82 -21.45 42.86
C LEU A 8 -17.83 -20.49 41.66
N LEU A 9 -16.63 -20.09 41.22
CA LEU A 9 -16.41 -19.48 39.90
C LEU A 9 -14.91 -19.58 39.57
N ALA A 10 -14.45 -20.82 39.35
CA ALA A 10 -13.18 -21.14 38.71
C ALA A 10 -13.17 -22.65 38.39
N ALA A 11 -13.64 -23.02 37.19
CA ALA A 11 -13.26 -24.25 36.44
C ALA A 11 -14.28 -24.52 35.32
N ALA A 12 -14.14 -23.86 34.17
CA ALA A 12 -14.74 -24.31 32.91
C ALA A 12 -14.09 -23.58 31.71
N ALA A 13 -12.79 -23.76 31.51
CA ALA A 13 -12.11 -23.41 30.27
C ALA A 13 -10.74 -24.09 30.21
N LEU A 14 -10.69 -25.43 30.13
CA LEU A 14 -9.51 -26.18 29.68
C LEU A 14 -9.90 -27.65 29.43
N ALA A 15 -10.61 -27.93 28.34
CA ALA A 15 -10.82 -29.31 27.85
C ALA A 15 -11.36 -29.33 26.41
N SER A 16 -10.50 -29.07 25.42
CA SER A 16 -10.65 -29.68 24.10
C SER A 16 -9.37 -29.52 23.29
N GLN A 17 -8.86 -30.64 22.78
CA GLN A 17 -7.73 -30.83 21.86
C GLN A 17 -6.42 -31.29 22.50
N LEU A 18 -6.45 -32.54 23.00
CA LEU A 18 -5.33 -33.48 22.93
C LEU A 18 -5.94 -34.88 22.76
N GLY A 19 -5.73 -35.50 21.61
CA GLY A 19 -6.24 -36.84 21.32
C GLY A 19 -5.91 -37.36 19.92
N GLY A 20 -4.79 -38.10 19.82
CA GLY A 20 -4.44 -39.04 18.74
C GLY A 20 -3.58 -38.43 17.64
N VAL A 21 -2.43 -38.97 17.24
CA VAL A 21 -1.95 -40.37 17.27
C VAL A 21 -0.42 -40.41 17.39
N LEU A 22 0.06 -41.29 18.26
CA LEU A 22 1.45 -41.72 18.45
C LEU A 22 1.72 -43.06 17.74
N ALA A 23 3.02 -43.34 17.54
CA ALA A 23 3.72 -44.60 17.21
C ALA A 23 4.06 -44.79 15.72
N GLN A 24 5.30 -45.10 15.30
CA GLN A 24 6.44 -45.83 15.89
C GLN A 24 7.77 -45.14 15.48
N SER A 25 8.76 -44.82 16.33
CA SER A 25 9.72 -45.62 17.14
C SER A 25 10.83 -46.36 16.36
N SER A 26 12.08 -45.87 16.49
CA SER A 26 13.33 -46.63 16.78
C SER A 26 14.54 -45.66 16.63
N SER A 27 15.12 -45.09 17.70
CA SER A 27 16.12 -45.63 18.66
C SER A 27 17.57 -45.62 18.16
N THR A 28 18.43 -44.81 18.82
CA THR A 28 19.81 -45.07 19.34
C THR A 28 20.44 -43.70 19.69
N GLN A 29 20.56 -43.25 20.95
CA GLN A 29 21.41 -43.63 22.09
C GLN A 29 22.88 -43.13 22.01
N THR A 30 23.27 -42.34 23.03
CA THR A 30 24.62 -42.11 23.62
C THR A 30 25.65 -41.32 22.76
N ASP A 31 26.51 -40.43 23.25
CA ASP A 31 27.16 -40.29 24.56
C ASP A 31 27.67 -38.86 24.83
N THR A 32 27.97 -38.62 26.10
CA THR A 32 28.56 -37.43 26.74
C THR A 32 30.07 -37.29 26.48
N ALA A 33 30.61 -36.07 26.37
CA ALA A 33 31.98 -35.75 26.82
C ALA A 33 32.19 -34.25 27.05
N THR A 34 32.65 -33.93 28.26
CA THR A 34 33.13 -32.64 28.75
C THR A 34 34.65 -32.66 28.80
N SER A 35 35.31 -31.49 28.66
CA SER A 35 36.64 -31.05 29.15
C SER A 35 37.36 -30.24 28.06
N SER A 36 38.16 -29.19 28.27
CA SER A 36 38.59 -28.42 29.44
C SER A 36 39.65 -27.40 28.99
N GLY A 37 39.74 -26.25 29.67
CA GLY A 37 40.95 -25.42 29.83
C GLY A 37 41.39 -24.56 28.64
N SER A 38 42.04 -23.41 28.80
CA SER A 38 42.48 -22.64 29.98
C SER A 38 43.10 -21.32 29.47
N ASP A 39 43.12 -20.33 30.36
CA ASP A 39 43.72 -18.99 30.26
C ASP A 39 45.09 -18.92 29.58
N THR A 40 45.46 -17.75 29.03
CA THR A 40 46.58 -16.92 29.54
C THR A 40 46.56 -15.51 28.91
N GLN A 41 46.66 -14.52 29.79
CA GLN A 41 46.82 -13.09 29.59
C GLN A 41 48.31 -12.72 29.40
N THR A 42 48.67 -11.76 28.53
CA THR A 42 49.88 -10.93 28.72
C THR A 42 49.80 -9.61 27.96
N ASP A 43 50.06 -8.53 28.72
CA ASP A 43 50.22 -7.12 28.34
C ASP A 43 51.47 -6.81 27.49
N ARG A 44 51.38 -5.75 26.67
CA ARG A 44 52.47 -4.74 26.52
C ARG A 44 52.01 -3.42 25.85
N THR A 45 51.86 -2.38 26.67
CA THR A 45 52.52 -1.03 26.62
C THR A 45 53.41 -0.70 25.39
N THR A 46 53.54 0.51 24.81
CA THR A 46 53.15 1.92 25.04
C THR A 46 53.53 2.69 23.76
N SER A 47 52.86 3.77 23.35
CA SER A 47 53.52 5.06 22.99
C SER A 47 52.52 6.17 22.62
N THR A 48 52.92 7.35 23.08
CA THR A 48 52.21 8.61 23.30
C THR A 48 52.33 9.55 22.10
N ALA A 49 51.33 10.42 21.89
CA ALA A 49 51.55 11.82 21.52
C ALA A 49 50.28 12.66 21.77
N SER A 50 50.46 13.72 22.56
CA SER A 50 49.47 14.68 23.03
C SER A 50 49.25 15.84 22.05
N ALA A 51 48.07 16.46 22.06
CA ALA A 51 47.94 17.93 22.03
C ALA A 51 46.54 18.38 22.48
N SER A 52 46.56 19.35 23.38
CA SER A 52 45.51 19.97 24.17
C SER A 52 44.66 21.01 23.43
N SER A 53 43.41 21.22 23.87
CA SER A 53 42.98 22.54 24.38
C SER A 53 41.64 22.44 25.12
N SER A 54 41.61 23.05 26.30
CA SER A 54 40.50 23.09 27.24
C SER A 54 39.52 24.22 26.89
N ASN A 55 38.23 24.02 27.18
CA ASN A 55 37.40 25.07 27.75
C ASN A 55 36.26 24.44 28.57
N SER A 56 36.26 24.75 29.86
CA SER A 56 35.26 24.34 30.84
C SER A 56 34.12 25.36 30.92
N LEU A 57 32.88 24.88 30.97
CA LEU A 57 31.77 25.58 31.61
C LEU A 57 30.91 24.54 32.34
N ALA A 58 30.80 24.71 33.66
CA ALA A 58 29.89 23.96 34.52
C ALA A 58 28.64 24.80 34.77
N LEU A 59 27.46 24.21 34.61
CA LEU A 59 26.26 24.67 35.30
C LEU A 59 25.40 23.47 35.74
N THR A 60 24.98 23.60 36.99
CA THR A 60 24.30 22.70 37.91
C THR A 60 22.97 22.14 37.40
N GLY A 61 22.69 20.87 37.72
CA GLY A 61 21.50 20.15 37.28
C GLY A 61 20.26 20.33 38.15
N THR A 62 19.14 19.86 37.60
CA THR A 62 18.08 19.15 38.35
C THR A 62 17.50 18.12 37.39
N ALA A 63 17.74 16.83 37.65
CA ALA A 63 17.25 15.72 36.83
C ALA A 63 15.91 15.22 37.39
N THR A 64 14.88 15.24 36.56
CA THR A 64 13.68 14.43 36.75
C THR A 64 13.77 13.27 35.77
N THR A 65 13.98 12.07 36.29
CA THR A 65 14.10 10.84 35.51
C THR A 65 12.75 10.46 34.91
N THR A 66 12.68 10.37 33.58
CA THR A 66 11.68 9.53 32.88
C THR A 66 12.49 8.58 32.00
N GLU A 67 12.56 7.31 32.38
CA GLU A 67 13.24 6.27 31.62
C GLU A 67 12.54 6.09 30.28
N SER A 68 13.21 6.51 29.21
CA SER A 68 12.92 6.06 27.85
C SER A 68 14.02 5.07 27.48
N ALA A 69 13.64 3.84 27.19
CA ALA A 69 14.55 2.84 26.68
C ALA A 69 15.05 3.30 25.30
N ASN A 70 16.30 3.76 25.23
CA ASN A 70 16.98 4.06 23.98
C ASN A 70 17.33 2.74 23.28
N PHE A 71 16.77 2.54 22.09
CA PHE A 71 17.24 1.54 21.14
C PHE A 71 18.31 2.22 20.27
N GLU A 72 19.59 2.07 20.63
CA GLU A 72 20.69 2.47 19.75
C GLU A 72 20.84 1.43 18.64
N SER A 73 20.57 1.84 17.40
CA SER A 73 21.00 1.09 16.21
C SER A 73 22.35 1.65 15.72
N PRO A 74 23.30 0.82 15.30
CA PRO A 74 24.59 1.29 14.80
C PRO A 74 24.43 2.02 13.46
N VAL A 75 25.00 3.22 13.41
CA VAL A 75 25.07 4.09 12.23
C VAL A 75 26.05 3.51 11.21
N TYR A 76 25.58 3.28 9.99
CA TYR A 76 26.46 3.13 8.83
C TYR A 76 26.16 4.27 7.85
N SER A 77 27.12 5.16 7.66
CA SER A 77 27.07 6.21 6.63
C SER A 77 27.58 5.63 5.30
N PRO A 78 26.75 5.51 4.24
CA PRO A 78 27.28 5.27 2.91
C PRO A 78 27.66 6.61 2.27
N THR A 79 28.96 6.85 2.14
CA THR A 79 29.50 7.85 1.21
C THR A 79 29.26 7.37 -0.23
N SER A 80 28.11 7.70 -0.79
CA SER A 80 27.81 7.45 -2.20
C SER A 80 28.48 8.50 -3.08
N GLN A 81 29.61 8.15 -3.70
CA GLN A 81 30.15 8.94 -4.80
C GLN A 81 29.23 8.80 -6.02
N ILE A 82 28.59 9.90 -6.40
CA ILE A 82 27.74 10.01 -7.59
C ILE A 82 28.59 9.77 -8.83
N ARG A 83 28.38 8.64 -9.53
CA ARG A 83 28.89 8.39 -10.88
C ARG A 83 27.72 8.39 -11.86
N VAL A 84 27.44 9.56 -12.45
CA VAL A 84 26.51 9.70 -13.57
C VAL A 84 27.11 8.96 -14.78
N THR A 85 26.50 7.86 -15.20
CA THR A 85 26.81 7.23 -16.49
C THR A 85 25.66 7.54 -17.44
N THR A 86 25.84 8.55 -18.30
CA THR A 86 24.91 8.85 -19.40
C THR A 86 25.09 7.80 -20.49
N ARG A 87 24.12 6.92 -20.66
CA ARG A 87 24.08 5.98 -21.79
C ARG A 87 23.47 6.70 -23.00
N SER A 88 24.32 7.28 -23.83
CA SER A 88 23.94 7.81 -25.14
C SER A 88 23.81 6.65 -26.14
N THR A 89 22.58 6.37 -26.59
CA THR A 89 22.33 5.46 -27.70
C THR A 89 22.51 6.21 -29.02
N THR A 90 23.69 6.11 -29.62
CA THR A 90 23.93 6.53 -30.99
C THR A 90 23.43 5.47 -31.97
N ASN A 91 22.34 5.77 -32.68
CA ASN A 91 21.93 5.03 -33.87
C ASN A 91 22.96 5.30 -34.97
N THR A 92 23.64 4.24 -35.40
CA THR A 92 24.61 4.28 -36.50
C THR A 92 23.90 3.82 -37.77
N ASP A 93 23.29 4.75 -38.51
CA ASP A 93 22.88 4.48 -39.89
C ASP A 93 24.04 4.81 -40.83
N THR A 94 24.53 3.75 -41.46
CA THR A 94 25.60 3.79 -42.46
C THR A 94 24.97 3.94 -43.84
N SER A 95 25.17 5.08 -44.50
CA SER A 95 24.98 5.17 -45.95
C SER A 95 25.91 6.23 -46.55
N SER A 96 26.83 5.73 -47.35
CA SER A 96 27.83 6.44 -48.16
C SER A 96 27.22 7.01 -49.44
N SER A 97 27.55 8.25 -49.83
CA SER A 97 28.25 8.57 -51.10
C SER A 97 28.38 10.08 -51.37
N THR A 98 29.49 10.40 -52.00
CA THR A 98 30.10 11.66 -52.44
C THR A 98 29.45 12.35 -53.66
N GLY A 99 29.40 13.69 -53.64
CA GLY A 99 30.10 14.59 -54.56
C GLY A 99 29.68 14.79 -56.05
N SER A 100 29.18 16.00 -56.34
CA SER A 100 29.48 16.92 -57.47
C SER A 100 29.05 16.64 -58.93
N GLY A 101 28.57 17.69 -59.63
CA GLY A 101 28.60 17.81 -61.10
C GLY A 101 27.53 18.72 -61.73
N PHE A 102 27.95 19.72 -62.51
CA PHE A 102 27.17 20.81 -63.13
C PHE A 102 26.97 20.56 -64.65
N SER A 103 25.96 21.23 -65.25
CA SER A 103 25.79 21.66 -66.67
C SER A 103 24.62 21.13 -67.54
N THR A 104 23.63 22.02 -67.71
CA THR A 104 23.13 22.67 -68.96
C THR A 104 22.23 21.94 -69.99
N SER A 105 20.94 22.36 -70.01
CA SER A 105 19.96 22.61 -71.12
C SER A 105 19.60 21.48 -72.11
N THR A 106 18.33 21.17 -72.41
CA THR A 106 17.32 22.03 -73.09
C THR A 106 15.90 21.39 -73.01
N SER A 107 14.88 22.25 -73.15
CA SER A 107 13.45 22.16 -72.84
C SER A 107 12.56 21.07 -73.49
N SER A 108 11.52 20.63 -72.76
CA SER A 108 10.12 20.62 -73.23
C SER A 108 9.09 20.47 -72.09
N ASN A 109 7.97 21.17 -72.23
CA ASN A 109 6.88 21.40 -71.28
C ASN A 109 6.18 20.14 -70.75
N THR A 110 5.74 20.18 -69.48
CA THR A 110 4.35 19.88 -69.06
C THR A 110 4.09 20.31 -67.61
N ASN A 111 2.89 20.85 -67.39
CA ASN A 111 2.41 21.51 -66.17
C ASN A 111 2.27 20.59 -64.95
N SER A 112 2.73 21.05 -63.78
CA SER A 112 2.04 20.84 -62.49
C SER A 112 2.55 21.82 -61.44
N ASN A 113 1.63 22.65 -60.92
CA ASN A 113 1.85 23.70 -59.93
C ASN A 113 2.12 23.15 -58.53
N THR A 114 3.27 23.49 -57.95
CA THR A 114 3.44 23.75 -56.52
C THR A 114 4.65 24.67 -56.33
N HIS A 115 4.42 25.87 -55.80
CA HIS A 115 5.48 26.74 -55.27
C HIS A 115 5.13 27.12 -53.84
N SER A 116 6.07 26.78 -52.95
CA SER A 116 6.20 27.23 -51.58
C SER A 116 6.54 28.73 -51.53
N ASN A 117 6.18 29.42 -50.45
CA ASN A 117 7.01 30.54 -49.98
C ASN A 117 6.91 30.76 -48.46
N SER A 118 8.03 30.46 -47.80
CA SER A 118 8.79 31.19 -46.77
C SER A 118 8.15 32.24 -45.83
N THR A 119 8.55 32.09 -44.55
CA THR A 119 8.88 33.10 -43.51
C THR A 119 7.76 33.72 -42.65
N VAL A 120 7.86 33.56 -41.32
CA VAL A 120 8.22 34.61 -40.34
C VAL A 120 8.28 33.97 -38.94
N THR A 121 9.44 34.08 -38.30
CA THR A 121 9.66 33.77 -36.88
C THR A 121 9.14 34.93 -36.04
N THR A 122 8.09 34.72 -35.25
CA THR A 122 7.73 35.60 -34.13
C THR A 122 7.45 34.75 -32.89
N SER A 123 8.24 35.02 -31.86
CA SER A 123 8.11 34.50 -30.50
C SER A 123 6.81 34.96 -29.87
N SER A 124 5.94 34.04 -29.43
CA SER A 124 4.94 34.27 -28.37
C SER A 124 4.29 32.96 -27.90
N GLY A 125 4.35 32.72 -26.59
CA GLY A 125 3.37 31.93 -25.81
C GLY A 125 3.30 30.42 -26.04
N ARG A 126 3.91 29.63 -25.14
CA ARG A 126 3.63 28.20 -25.01
C ARG A 126 2.24 28.02 -24.38
N THR A 127 1.21 27.83 -25.19
CA THR A 127 -0.08 27.30 -24.73
C THR A 127 0.00 25.77 -24.78
N THR A 128 -0.13 25.13 -23.62
CA THR A 128 -0.13 23.67 -23.47
C THR A 128 -1.43 23.10 -24.06
N THR A 129 -1.39 22.65 -25.32
CA THR A 129 -2.51 21.88 -25.89
C THR A 129 -2.38 20.42 -25.44
N GLN A 130 -3.21 20.02 -24.47
CA GLN A 130 -3.37 18.61 -24.11
C GLN A 130 -3.97 17.87 -25.32
N THR A 131 -3.23 16.90 -25.85
CA THR A 131 -3.72 16.08 -26.97
C THR A 131 -4.43 14.87 -26.37
N ILE A 132 -5.76 14.94 -26.27
CA ILE A 132 -6.61 13.79 -25.95
C ILE A 132 -6.62 12.89 -27.19
N THR A 133 -6.04 11.69 -27.09
CA THR A 133 -6.10 10.69 -28.16
C THR A 133 -7.38 9.88 -27.99
N THR A 134 -8.37 10.12 -28.84
CA THR A 134 -9.65 9.40 -28.84
C THR A 134 -9.58 8.24 -29.84
N ILE A 135 -9.77 7.00 -29.38
CA ILE A 135 -9.97 5.84 -30.26
C ILE A 135 -11.47 5.74 -30.57
N THR A 136 -11.87 6.16 -31.76
CA THR A 136 -13.24 5.97 -32.25
C THR A 136 -13.23 4.89 -33.32
N GLY A 137 -13.83 3.73 -33.03
CA GLY A 137 -14.13 2.71 -34.04
C GLY A 137 -15.20 3.24 -34.99
N GLY A 138 -14.85 3.40 -36.26
CA GLY A 138 -15.77 3.94 -37.28
C GLY A 138 -16.65 2.85 -37.88
N ASP A 139 -17.97 3.04 -37.76
CA ASP A 139 -18.93 2.46 -38.71
C ASP A 139 -19.29 3.53 -39.75
N SER A 140 -19.08 3.20 -41.02
CA SER A 140 -19.29 4.11 -42.15
C SER A 140 -20.76 4.11 -42.57
N THR A 141 -21.51 5.15 -42.23
CA THR A 141 -22.79 5.45 -42.88
C THR A 141 -22.69 6.74 -43.70
N THR A 142 -22.73 6.57 -45.02
CA THR A 142 -22.82 7.62 -46.03
C THR A 142 -24.11 8.43 -45.85
N SER A 143 -24.01 9.76 -45.69
CA SER A 143 -25.20 10.63 -45.74
C SER A 143 -24.98 11.84 -46.65
N THR A 144 -25.92 11.99 -47.56
CA THR A 144 -26.05 12.98 -48.64
C THR A 144 -26.15 14.42 -48.12
N ARG A 145 -25.39 15.31 -48.78
CA ARG A 145 -25.28 16.74 -48.49
C ARG A 145 -26.45 17.53 -49.07
N THR A 146 -27.37 18.01 -48.23
CA THR A 146 -28.29 19.11 -48.55
C THR A 146 -27.78 20.43 -47.97
N THR A 147 -27.59 21.42 -48.83
CA THR A 147 -27.19 22.79 -48.48
C THR A 147 -28.36 23.57 -47.91
N GLY A 148 -28.34 23.84 -46.61
CA GLY A 148 -29.20 24.82 -45.94
C GLY A 148 -28.36 25.68 -45.01
N SER A 149 -28.42 27.01 -45.18
CA SER A 149 -27.86 27.98 -44.24
C SER A 149 -28.55 27.85 -42.89
N ALA A 150 -27.86 27.24 -41.92
CA ALA A 150 -28.25 27.25 -40.53
C ALA A 150 -27.19 27.98 -39.72
N THR A 151 -27.63 28.98 -38.96
CA THR A 151 -26.85 29.74 -37.99
C THR A 151 -26.21 28.77 -37.00
N SER A 152 -24.90 28.61 -37.08
CA SER A 152 -24.13 27.71 -36.22
C SER A 152 -24.03 28.29 -34.80
N SER A 153 -24.94 27.88 -33.92
CA SER A 153 -24.65 27.90 -32.49
C SER A 153 -23.71 26.73 -32.22
N THR A 154 -22.46 27.02 -31.84
CA THR A 154 -21.54 26.01 -31.32
C THR A 154 -22.06 25.59 -29.94
N SER A 155 -22.99 24.65 -29.88
CA SER A 155 -23.17 23.88 -28.66
C SER A 155 -21.87 23.12 -28.44
N THR A 156 -21.13 23.46 -27.39
CA THR A 156 -20.09 22.58 -26.88
C THR A 156 -20.77 21.25 -26.60
N GLY A 157 -20.52 20.25 -27.46
CA GLY A 157 -21.02 18.89 -27.23
C GLY A 157 -20.60 18.43 -25.84
N PRO A 158 -21.36 17.54 -25.19
CA PRO A 158 -21.00 17.02 -23.88
C PRO A 158 -19.55 16.52 -23.94
N VAL A 159 -18.70 17.10 -23.08
CA VAL A 159 -17.32 16.64 -22.92
C VAL A 159 -17.39 15.16 -22.52
N PRO A 160 -16.63 14.25 -23.17
CA PRO A 160 -16.62 12.85 -22.75
C PRO A 160 -16.22 12.77 -21.28
N SER A 161 -17.14 12.35 -20.41
CA SER A 161 -16.81 12.03 -19.01
C SER A 161 -16.36 10.59 -18.96
N ASN A 162 -15.12 10.34 -18.53
CA ASN A 162 -14.71 8.98 -18.20
C ASN A 162 -15.64 8.49 -17.07
N THR A 163 -16.43 7.46 -17.34
CA THR A 163 -17.32 6.86 -16.36
C THR A 163 -16.70 5.65 -15.66
N VAL A 164 -15.58 5.13 -16.19
CA VAL A 164 -14.90 3.98 -15.60
C VAL A 164 -13.99 4.48 -14.47
N PRO A 165 -14.23 4.04 -13.21
CA PRO A 165 -13.46 4.49 -12.08
C PRO A 165 -12.05 3.88 -12.06
N CYS A 166 -11.07 4.65 -11.57
CA CYS A 166 -9.77 4.12 -11.15
C CYS A 166 -9.75 4.09 -9.62
N ASN A 167 -9.48 2.95 -8.99
CA ASN A 167 -9.59 2.82 -7.53
C ASN A 167 -10.91 3.37 -6.97
N ASN A 168 -12.03 2.98 -7.59
CA ASN A 168 -13.41 3.37 -7.24
C ASN A 168 -13.88 4.78 -7.63
N TYR A 169 -13.02 5.66 -8.16
CA TYR A 169 -13.40 7.02 -8.53
C TYR A 169 -12.89 7.41 -9.93
N PRO A 170 -13.73 7.91 -10.84
CA PRO A 170 -13.27 8.38 -12.15
C PRO A 170 -12.24 9.51 -12.06
N GLU A 171 -12.35 10.37 -11.03
CA GLU A 171 -11.44 11.48 -10.77
C GLU A 171 -10.02 11.04 -10.45
N PHE A 172 -9.81 9.79 -10.02
CA PHE A 172 -8.49 9.28 -9.68
C PHE A 172 -7.68 8.89 -10.91
N CYS A 173 -8.33 8.62 -12.05
CA CYS A 173 -7.61 8.23 -13.27
C CYS A 173 -6.62 9.29 -13.75
N SER A 174 -6.91 10.57 -13.54
CA SER A 174 -6.02 11.69 -13.91
C SER A 174 -5.11 12.17 -12.78
N ARG A 175 -5.14 11.53 -11.60
CA ARG A 175 -4.30 11.90 -10.45
C ARG A 175 -3.05 11.03 -10.41
N GLN A 176 -1.93 11.64 -10.04
CA GLN A 176 -0.69 10.93 -9.72
C GLN A 176 -0.95 9.95 -8.58
N TYR A 177 -0.31 8.77 -8.61
CA TYR A 177 -0.35 7.80 -7.51
C TYR A 177 0.00 8.44 -6.16
N SER A 178 0.96 9.37 -6.16
CA SER A 178 1.42 10.14 -5.00
C SER A 178 0.47 11.26 -4.54
N ASN A 179 -0.66 11.46 -5.22
CA ASN A 179 -1.64 12.51 -4.92
C ASN A 179 -3.05 11.93 -4.71
N ILE A 180 -3.12 10.82 -3.96
CA ILE A 180 -4.37 10.18 -3.57
C ILE A 180 -4.23 9.67 -2.14
N THR A 181 -5.22 9.95 -1.30
CA THR A 181 -5.37 9.33 0.03
C THR A 181 -6.10 8.00 -0.09
N GLN A 182 -5.51 6.93 0.40
CA GLN A 182 -6.10 5.58 0.38
C GLN A 182 -6.12 4.99 1.79
N ILE A 183 -6.98 3.99 2.01
CA ILE A 183 -6.97 3.21 3.25
C ILE A 183 -5.99 2.05 3.11
N CYS A 184 -5.11 1.94 4.10
CA CYS A 184 -4.24 0.80 4.33
C CYS A 184 -4.84 -0.07 5.43
N ALA A 185 -5.06 -1.35 5.15
CA ALA A 185 -5.44 -2.31 6.17
C ALA A 185 -4.18 -2.74 6.92
N HIS A 186 -4.02 -2.31 8.17
CA HIS A 186 -2.90 -2.72 9.01
C HIS A 186 -2.88 -4.25 9.12
N ASN A 187 -1.72 -4.87 8.90
CA ASN A 187 -1.53 -6.30 9.10
C ASN A 187 -2.63 -7.14 8.39
N SER A 188 -2.85 -6.83 7.11
CA SER A 188 -4.06 -7.14 6.33
C SER A 188 -4.45 -8.61 6.31
N TYR A 189 -3.47 -9.52 6.34
CA TYR A 189 -3.71 -10.97 6.25
C TYR A 189 -3.84 -11.67 7.61
N PHE A 190 -3.80 -10.93 8.73
CA PHE A 190 -4.12 -11.44 10.06
C PHE A 190 -5.61 -11.21 10.41
N SER A 191 -6.48 -12.07 9.86
CA SER A 191 -7.94 -11.99 10.03
C SER A 191 -8.57 -13.27 10.59
N VAL A 192 -7.92 -13.86 11.61
CA VAL A 192 -8.41 -15.07 12.25
C VAL A 192 -9.56 -14.76 13.20
N LYS A 193 -10.74 -15.32 12.92
CA LYS A 193 -11.92 -15.14 13.77
C LYS A 193 -11.64 -15.53 15.22
N ASN A 194 -12.11 -14.71 16.16
CA ASN A 194 -11.97 -14.90 17.60
C ASN A 194 -10.51 -14.94 18.09
N ASN A 195 -9.57 -14.33 17.37
CA ASN A 195 -8.19 -14.16 17.80
C ASN A 195 -7.94 -12.69 18.19
N ALA A 196 -7.46 -12.46 19.41
CA ALA A 196 -7.26 -11.11 19.95
C ALA A 196 -6.15 -10.31 19.25
N ALA A 197 -5.23 -10.98 18.56
CA ALA A 197 -4.15 -10.38 17.79
C ALA A 197 -4.51 -10.20 16.30
N SER A 198 -5.72 -10.58 15.86
CA SER A 198 -6.13 -10.26 14.49
C SER A 198 -6.38 -8.77 14.32
N ASN A 199 -6.03 -8.27 13.15
CA ASN A 199 -6.10 -6.85 12.80
C ASN A 199 -7.31 -6.54 11.92
N GLN A 200 -7.86 -7.53 11.23
CA GLN A 200 -8.99 -7.33 10.31
C GLN A 200 -10.08 -8.40 10.52
N ASP A 201 -11.34 -8.06 10.26
CA ASP A 201 -12.45 -9.02 10.30
C ASP A 201 -12.54 -9.89 9.04
N TYR A 202 -12.15 -9.31 7.91
CA TYR A 202 -12.34 -9.88 6.58
C TYR A 202 -11.03 -10.38 5.98
N ASP A 203 -11.11 -11.32 5.05
CA ASP A 203 -9.95 -11.74 4.28
C ASP A 203 -9.52 -10.63 3.28
N MET A 204 -8.31 -10.79 2.75
CA MET A 204 -7.68 -9.76 1.92
C MET A 204 -8.42 -9.51 0.60
N HIS A 205 -9.13 -10.49 0.02
CA HIS A 205 -9.91 -10.26 -1.19
C HIS A 205 -11.08 -9.32 -0.88
N THR A 206 -11.82 -9.63 0.18
CA THR A 206 -12.93 -8.79 0.66
C THR A 206 -12.47 -7.37 1.02
N GLN A 207 -11.30 -7.23 1.64
CA GLN A 207 -10.69 -5.92 1.93
C GLN A 207 -10.49 -5.09 0.66
N LEU A 208 -9.90 -5.69 -0.38
CA LEU A 208 -9.65 -5.01 -1.65
C LEU A 208 -10.97 -4.65 -2.37
N ASP A 209 -11.97 -5.53 -2.34
CA ASP A 209 -13.32 -5.26 -2.90
C ASP A 209 -14.00 -4.06 -2.21
N ASP A 210 -13.90 -3.98 -0.88
CA ASP A 210 -14.51 -2.90 -0.09
C ASP A 210 -13.82 -1.55 -0.34
N GLY A 211 -12.55 -1.54 -0.74
CA GLY A 211 -11.84 -0.33 -1.15
C GLY A 211 -10.46 -0.13 -0.53
N ILE A 212 -9.92 -1.11 0.19
CA ILE A 212 -8.52 -1.09 0.63
C ILE A 212 -7.62 -1.04 -0.61
N ARG A 213 -6.62 -0.17 -0.62
CA ARG A 213 -5.66 -0.05 -1.73
C ARG A 213 -4.20 -0.15 -1.29
N MET A 214 -3.97 -0.42 -0.03
CA MET A 214 -2.68 -0.88 0.47
C MET A 214 -2.86 -2.04 1.43
N ILE A 215 -2.13 -3.12 1.15
CA ILE A 215 -1.96 -4.23 2.07
C ILE A 215 -0.60 -4.13 2.73
N GLN A 216 -0.54 -4.46 4.01
CA GLN A 216 0.66 -4.40 4.83
C GLN A 216 0.70 -5.61 5.75
N GLY A 217 1.90 -6.12 6.05
CA GLY A 217 2.07 -6.99 7.20
C GLY A 217 3.48 -7.53 7.36
N GLU A 218 3.72 -8.10 8.54
CA GLU A 218 4.97 -8.72 8.95
C GLU A 218 5.25 -10.04 8.25
N THR A 219 6.50 -10.21 7.84
CA THR A 219 7.00 -11.41 7.17
C THR A 219 8.25 -11.94 7.85
N HIS A 220 8.35 -13.27 7.89
CA HIS A 220 9.46 -13.99 8.52
C HIS A 220 9.95 -15.12 7.62
N LEU A 221 11.28 -15.32 7.59
CA LEU A 221 11.92 -16.40 6.86
C LEU A 221 12.09 -17.62 7.78
N VAL A 222 11.27 -18.65 7.57
CA VAL A 222 11.31 -19.88 8.37
C VAL A 222 11.77 -21.05 7.52
N ASN A 223 12.91 -21.64 7.88
CA ASN A 223 13.49 -22.79 7.18
C ASN A 223 13.60 -22.60 5.65
N GLY A 224 13.98 -21.38 5.22
CA GLY A 224 14.13 -21.03 3.80
C GLY A 224 12.82 -20.73 3.06
N THR A 225 11.68 -20.63 3.76
CA THR A 225 10.40 -20.23 3.17
C THR A 225 9.90 -18.95 3.84
N MET A 226 9.46 -17.97 3.04
CA MET A 226 8.87 -16.74 3.56
C MET A 226 7.42 -16.98 4.00
N TYR A 227 7.06 -16.58 5.20
CA TYR A 227 5.71 -16.63 5.77
C TYR A 227 5.23 -15.25 6.18
N GLY A 228 3.91 -15.04 6.12
CA GLY A 228 3.27 -13.90 6.79
C GLY A 228 2.93 -14.29 8.23
N CYS A 229 3.64 -13.75 9.20
CA CYS A 229 3.48 -14.11 10.61
C CYS A 229 3.45 -12.88 11.50
N HIS A 230 2.55 -12.82 12.48
CA HIS A 230 2.44 -11.69 13.40
C HIS A 230 3.43 -11.91 14.54
N THR A 231 4.51 -11.10 14.59
CA THR A 231 5.61 -11.21 15.56
C THR A 231 6.46 -12.49 15.46
N SER A 232 5.84 -13.66 15.30
CA SER A 232 6.49 -14.93 14.98
C SER A 232 5.46 -15.93 14.45
N CYS A 233 5.92 -16.97 13.74
CA CYS A 233 5.03 -17.99 13.18
C CYS A 233 4.42 -18.95 14.21
N ASP A 234 4.92 -18.96 15.44
CA ASP A 234 4.31 -19.71 16.55
C ASP A 234 3.11 -18.96 17.16
N LEU A 235 3.07 -17.64 17.04
CA LEU A 235 1.98 -16.81 17.59
C LEU A 235 0.80 -16.72 16.64
N LEU A 236 1.05 -16.33 15.38
CA LEU A 236 0.02 -16.28 14.36
C LEU A 236 0.65 -16.40 12.98
N ASN A 237 0.31 -17.47 12.28
CA ASN A 237 0.82 -17.77 10.94
C ASN A 237 -0.34 -17.71 9.92
N ALA A 238 -0.24 -16.79 8.96
CA ALA A 238 -1.24 -16.61 7.90
C ALA A 238 -0.96 -17.45 6.64
N GLY A 239 0.10 -18.27 6.66
CA GLY A 239 0.56 -19.11 5.56
C GLY A 239 1.79 -18.54 4.87
N THR A 240 2.22 -19.22 3.80
CA THR A 240 3.39 -18.77 3.02
C THR A 240 3.10 -17.43 2.37
N TYR A 241 4.12 -16.58 2.31
CA TYR A 241 3.99 -15.25 1.72
C TYR A 241 3.65 -15.33 0.22
N ALA A 242 4.18 -16.33 -0.49
CA ALA A 242 3.76 -16.64 -1.87
C ALA A 242 2.24 -16.89 -1.99
N SER A 243 1.64 -17.62 -1.03
CA SER A 243 0.19 -17.85 -1.03
C SER A 243 -0.61 -16.59 -0.71
N ILE A 244 -0.08 -15.69 0.13
CA ILE A 244 -0.69 -14.40 0.45
C ILE A 244 -0.67 -13.53 -0.81
N LEU A 245 0.50 -13.33 -1.41
CA LEU A 245 0.69 -12.57 -2.65
C LEU A 245 -0.18 -13.10 -3.80
N ARG A 246 -0.38 -14.43 -3.91
CA ARG A 246 -1.23 -15.01 -4.94
C ARG A 246 -2.70 -14.59 -4.82
N ARG A 247 -3.19 -14.32 -3.60
CA ARG A 247 -4.55 -13.75 -3.43
C ARG A 247 -4.64 -12.35 -4.01
N VAL A 248 -3.56 -11.55 -3.89
CA VAL A 248 -3.46 -10.23 -4.55
C VAL A 248 -3.42 -10.39 -6.05
N ALA A 249 -2.59 -11.31 -6.57
CA ALA A 249 -2.49 -11.55 -8.01
C ALA A 249 -3.86 -11.87 -8.64
N ASN A 250 -4.61 -12.80 -8.02
CA ASN A 250 -5.94 -13.18 -8.48
C ASN A 250 -6.93 -11.99 -8.46
N TRP A 251 -6.85 -11.14 -7.43
CA TRP A 251 -7.68 -9.94 -7.35
C TRP A 251 -7.31 -8.94 -8.45
N VAL A 252 -6.01 -8.62 -8.59
CA VAL A 252 -5.50 -7.70 -9.61
C VAL A 252 -5.86 -8.15 -11.02
N GLU A 253 -5.80 -9.45 -11.31
CA GLU A 253 -6.17 -10.02 -12.61
C GLU A 253 -7.64 -9.73 -12.97
N THR A 254 -8.54 -9.79 -11.99
CA THR A 254 -9.99 -9.58 -12.19
C THR A 254 -10.43 -8.12 -12.04
N HIS A 255 -9.54 -7.24 -11.58
CA HIS A 255 -9.81 -5.81 -11.33
C HIS A 255 -8.89 -4.93 -12.19
N PRO A 256 -9.10 -4.83 -13.52
CA PRO A 256 -8.15 -4.20 -14.44
C PRO A 256 -8.01 -2.68 -14.27
N TYR A 257 -8.96 -2.02 -13.59
CA TYR A 257 -8.97 -0.57 -13.38
C TYR A 257 -8.48 -0.15 -11.99
N ASP A 258 -7.87 -1.07 -11.25
CA ASP A 258 -7.36 -0.83 -9.92
C ASP A 258 -5.85 -0.94 -9.85
N VAL A 259 -5.27 -0.09 -8.99
CA VAL A 259 -3.85 -0.06 -8.62
C VAL A 259 -3.76 -0.32 -7.12
N VAL A 260 -2.98 -1.33 -6.73
CA VAL A 260 -2.81 -1.75 -5.33
C VAL A 260 -1.36 -1.60 -4.88
N THR A 261 -1.19 -1.27 -3.61
CA THR A 261 0.11 -1.16 -2.95
C THR A 261 0.33 -2.32 -1.99
N ILE A 262 1.55 -2.84 -1.96
CA ILE A 262 1.99 -3.85 -1.00
C ILE A 262 3.14 -3.23 -0.21
N LEU A 263 3.05 -3.24 1.13
CA LEU A 263 4.17 -2.92 2.01
C LEU A 263 4.56 -4.15 2.81
N VAL A 264 5.79 -4.60 2.58
CA VAL A 264 6.40 -5.73 3.26
C VAL A 264 7.05 -5.25 4.55
N GLY A 265 6.57 -5.72 5.69
CA GLY A 265 7.28 -5.60 6.96
C GLY A 265 8.31 -6.72 7.06
N ASN A 266 9.58 -6.40 6.83
CA ASN A 266 10.68 -7.35 6.89
C ASN A 266 11.13 -7.53 8.34
N SER A 267 10.43 -8.36 9.11
CA SER A 267 10.68 -8.53 10.54
C SER A 267 12.07 -9.11 10.85
N ASP A 268 12.66 -9.85 9.91
CA ASP A 268 13.96 -10.51 10.05
C ASP A 268 15.10 -9.71 9.38
N TYR A 269 14.92 -8.41 9.17
CA TYR A 269 15.92 -7.56 8.50
C TYR A 269 17.29 -7.57 9.20
N THR A 270 17.33 -7.69 10.52
CA THR A 270 18.59 -7.80 11.28
C THR A 270 19.25 -9.18 11.18
N GLU A 271 18.52 -10.17 10.70
CA GLU A 271 18.97 -11.56 10.54
C GLU A 271 19.53 -11.83 9.13
N GLY A 272 19.65 -10.78 8.30
CA GLY A 272 20.20 -10.86 6.96
C GLY A 272 19.18 -11.12 5.86
N VAL A 273 17.87 -11.08 6.18
CA VAL A 273 16.81 -11.13 5.18
C VAL A 273 16.78 -9.83 4.38
N THR A 274 16.80 -9.93 3.06
CA THR A 274 16.90 -8.80 2.13
C THR A 274 15.80 -8.85 1.06
N ALA A 275 15.70 -7.78 0.26
CA ALA A 275 14.84 -7.74 -0.92
C ALA A 275 14.97 -8.98 -1.85
N LYS A 276 16.14 -9.63 -1.93
CA LYS A 276 16.34 -10.82 -2.77
C LYS A 276 15.52 -12.02 -2.31
N ASP A 277 15.32 -12.17 -1.00
CA ASP A 277 14.57 -13.28 -0.41
C ASP A 277 13.07 -13.20 -0.74
N TYR A 278 12.60 -12.02 -1.14
CA TYR A 278 11.23 -11.81 -1.59
C TYR A 278 11.02 -12.05 -3.09
N VAL A 279 12.08 -12.24 -3.90
CA VAL A 279 11.91 -12.48 -5.35
C VAL A 279 11.10 -13.75 -5.60
N GLN A 280 11.50 -14.87 -4.98
CA GLN A 280 10.83 -16.16 -5.15
C GLN A 280 9.33 -16.12 -4.82
N PRO A 281 8.87 -15.62 -3.65
CA PRO A 281 7.44 -15.59 -3.35
C PRO A 281 6.64 -14.68 -4.31
N PHE A 282 7.24 -13.59 -4.82
CA PHE A 282 6.58 -12.77 -5.85
C PHE A 282 6.48 -13.48 -7.20
N GLU A 283 7.51 -14.21 -7.62
CA GLU A 283 7.48 -15.06 -8.82
C GLU A 283 6.41 -16.17 -8.72
N GLU A 284 6.43 -16.93 -7.63
CA GLU A 284 5.49 -18.04 -7.39
C GLU A 284 4.03 -17.57 -7.27
N SER A 285 3.82 -16.32 -6.84
CA SER A 285 2.48 -15.75 -6.70
C SER A 285 1.81 -15.39 -8.01
N GLY A 286 2.59 -15.16 -9.08
CA GLY A 286 2.10 -14.63 -10.36
C GLY A 286 1.97 -13.10 -10.41
N LEU A 287 2.47 -12.34 -9.43
CA LEU A 287 2.39 -10.87 -9.42
C LEU A 287 3.34 -10.17 -10.39
N MET A 288 4.43 -10.82 -10.79
CA MET A 288 5.52 -10.21 -11.58
C MET A 288 5.06 -9.38 -12.80
N PRO A 289 4.06 -9.81 -13.61
CA PRO A 289 3.60 -9.02 -14.75
C PRO A 289 3.03 -7.64 -14.38
N TYR A 290 2.46 -7.49 -13.18
CA TYR A 290 1.76 -6.30 -12.73
C TYR A 290 2.64 -5.32 -11.93
N LEU A 291 3.86 -5.72 -11.56
CA LEU A 291 4.74 -4.90 -10.73
C LEU A 291 5.23 -3.66 -11.47
N TYR A 292 5.06 -2.51 -10.83
CA TYR A 292 5.57 -1.22 -11.27
C TYR A 292 7.05 -1.10 -10.91
N GLU A 293 7.85 -0.77 -11.91
CA GLU A 293 9.27 -0.43 -11.77
C GLU A 293 9.40 1.07 -12.09
N PRO A 294 9.91 1.89 -11.14
CA PRO A 294 10.01 3.32 -11.34
C PRO A 294 11.15 3.69 -12.29
N GLU A 295 10.97 4.81 -13.00
CA GLU A 295 12.00 5.38 -13.86
C GLU A 295 13.15 6.01 -13.04
N TYR A 296 12.85 6.50 -11.83
CA TYR A 296 13.79 7.15 -10.95
C TYR A 296 14.00 6.34 -9.66
N VAL A 297 15.23 6.36 -9.13
CA VAL A 297 15.59 5.72 -7.87
C VAL A 297 16.31 6.75 -6.98
N PRO A 298 15.67 7.29 -5.93
CA PRO A 298 14.26 7.12 -5.56
C PRO A 298 13.30 7.91 -6.46
N GLN A 299 12.03 7.47 -6.51
CA GLN A 299 10.94 8.16 -7.21
C GLN A 299 10.30 9.19 -6.27
N ARG A 300 10.57 10.47 -6.49
CA ARG A 300 10.03 11.57 -5.67
C ARG A 300 8.56 11.85 -5.98
N ARG A 301 7.88 12.50 -5.03
CA ARG A 301 6.43 12.75 -5.04
C ARG A 301 5.88 13.22 -6.39
N ASN A 302 6.52 14.21 -7.03
CA ASN A 302 6.06 14.80 -8.29
C ASN A 302 6.39 13.98 -9.56
N GLN A 303 7.14 12.88 -9.42
CA GLN A 303 7.57 12.02 -10.54
C GLN A 303 6.62 10.84 -10.77
N TRP A 304 5.73 10.54 -9.83
CA TRP A 304 4.82 9.40 -9.94
C TRP A 304 3.84 9.56 -11.13
N PRO A 305 3.62 8.49 -11.92
CA PRO A 305 2.61 8.50 -12.97
C PRO A 305 1.20 8.62 -12.38
N THR A 306 0.26 8.95 -13.25
CA THR A 306 -1.17 8.89 -12.93
C THR A 306 -1.66 7.45 -12.82
N LEU A 307 -2.76 7.21 -12.08
CA LEU A 307 -3.36 5.87 -12.05
C LEU A 307 -3.79 5.41 -13.45
N GLY A 308 -4.28 6.31 -14.30
CA GLY A 308 -4.62 6.00 -15.68
C GLY A 308 -3.43 5.48 -16.48
N GLU A 309 -2.25 6.09 -16.34
CA GLU A 309 -1.02 5.62 -17.00
C GLU A 309 -0.56 4.26 -16.47
N MET A 310 -0.65 4.04 -15.15
CA MET A 310 -0.34 2.75 -14.53
C MET A 310 -1.29 1.64 -15.01
N ILE A 311 -2.58 1.95 -15.13
CA ILE A 311 -3.60 1.03 -15.63
C ILE A 311 -3.36 0.69 -17.09
N LEU A 312 -3.11 1.69 -17.94
CA LEU A 312 -2.86 1.49 -19.38
C LEU A 312 -1.58 0.70 -19.65
N SER A 313 -0.54 0.86 -18.81
CA SER A 313 0.70 0.07 -18.92
C SER A 313 0.57 -1.34 -18.33
N GLY A 314 -0.53 -1.65 -17.62
CA GLY A 314 -0.72 -2.89 -16.88
C GLY A 314 0.13 -3.01 -15.61
N LYS A 315 0.93 -1.99 -15.27
CA LYS A 315 1.81 -1.95 -14.09
C LYS A 315 1.06 -1.37 -12.89
N ARG A 316 0.21 -2.21 -12.31
CA ARG A 316 -0.83 -1.83 -11.33
C ARG A 316 -0.55 -2.29 -9.89
N VAL A 317 0.64 -2.82 -9.62
CA VAL A 317 1.07 -3.21 -8.27
C VAL A 317 2.34 -2.47 -7.90
N VAL A 318 2.31 -1.69 -6.82
CA VAL A 318 3.49 -1.01 -6.29
C VAL A 318 3.93 -1.74 -5.02
N ALA A 319 5.15 -2.24 -4.98
CA ALA A 319 5.66 -2.99 -3.83
C ALA A 319 6.76 -2.20 -3.10
N PHE A 320 6.62 -2.08 -1.79
CA PHE A 320 7.59 -1.47 -0.89
C PHE A 320 8.06 -2.51 0.15
N ILE A 321 9.27 -2.33 0.66
CA ILE A 321 9.81 -3.05 1.82
C ILE A 321 10.40 -2.02 2.79
N ASP A 322 10.15 -2.20 4.08
CA ASP A 322 10.60 -1.27 5.14
C ASP A 322 12.13 -1.26 5.31
N TYR A 323 12.77 -2.43 5.31
CA TYR A 323 14.20 -2.58 5.55
C TYR A 323 14.88 -3.52 4.55
N ASN A 324 16.17 -3.24 4.30
CA ASN A 324 17.03 -4.01 3.40
C ASN A 324 16.53 -4.07 1.94
N ALA A 325 15.92 -2.97 1.48
CA ALA A 325 15.65 -2.75 0.06
C ALA A 325 16.95 -2.71 -0.77
N ASN A 326 16.86 -3.10 -2.04
CA ASN A 326 17.97 -2.95 -2.99
C ASN A 326 17.43 -2.86 -4.43
N GLN A 327 17.08 -1.65 -4.86
CA GLN A 327 16.51 -1.40 -6.19
C GLN A 327 17.52 -1.57 -7.34
N THR A 328 18.81 -1.82 -7.06
CA THR A 328 19.76 -2.27 -8.09
C THR A 328 19.61 -3.76 -8.36
N ALA A 329 19.34 -4.57 -7.33
CA ALA A 329 19.17 -6.01 -7.44
C ALA A 329 17.72 -6.44 -7.72
N VAL A 330 16.75 -5.73 -7.14
CA VAL A 330 15.31 -5.99 -7.25
C VAL A 330 14.60 -4.66 -7.57
N PRO A 331 14.60 -4.21 -8.83
CA PRO A 331 14.20 -2.84 -9.21
C PRO A 331 12.76 -2.43 -8.86
N TRP A 332 11.85 -3.38 -8.80
CA TRP A 332 10.43 -3.18 -8.53
C TRP A 332 10.07 -3.22 -7.03
N LEU A 333 10.98 -3.66 -6.15
CA LEU A 333 10.75 -3.70 -4.71
C LEU A 333 11.40 -2.47 -4.07
N LEU A 334 10.57 -1.46 -3.83
CA LEU A 334 11.00 -0.12 -3.49
C LEU A 334 11.32 0.02 -2.00
N ASP A 335 12.27 0.86 -1.67
CA ASP A 335 12.57 1.18 -0.28
C ASP A 335 11.50 2.11 0.31
N GLU A 336 10.81 1.67 1.36
CA GLU A 336 9.75 2.46 2.02
C GLU A 336 10.30 3.84 2.41
N TYR A 337 11.43 3.87 3.10
CA TYR A 337 11.97 5.07 3.74
C TYR A 337 12.68 6.04 2.80
N THR A 338 12.68 5.80 1.48
CA THR A 338 13.03 6.81 0.47
C THR A 338 11.82 7.38 -0.26
N HIS A 339 10.64 6.81 -0.06
CA HIS A 339 9.39 7.20 -0.72
C HIS A 339 8.32 7.69 0.27
N PHE A 340 8.31 7.15 1.49
CA PHE A 340 7.42 7.50 2.58
C PHE A 340 8.18 8.00 3.79
N TRP A 341 7.59 8.99 4.46
CA TRP A 341 7.78 9.15 5.89
C TRP A 341 6.49 8.70 6.62
N SER A 342 6.59 8.44 7.91
CA SER A 342 5.42 8.02 8.72
C SER A 342 5.27 8.80 10.01
N THR A 343 4.01 8.95 10.45
CA THR A 343 3.69 9.36 11.84
C THR A 343 4.09 8.27 12.83
N PRO A 344 4.01 8.48 14.16
CA PRO A 344 4.47 7.48 15.13
C PRO A 344 3.90 6.09 14.90
N PHE A 345 4.80 5.13 14.72
CA PHE A 345 4.54 3.72 14.49
C PHE A 345 3.99 3.05 15.74
N SER A 346 3.08 2.09 15.56
CA SER A 346 2.44 1.33 16.64
C SER A 346 1.87 2.21 17.76
N PRO A 347 0.97 3.16 17.45
CA PRO A 347 0.51 4.14 18.42
C PRO A 347 -0.25 3.46 19.56
N THR A 348 0.07 3.87 20.79
CA THR A 348 -0.68 3.52 22.03
C THR A 348 -1.34 4.74 22.67
N ASN A 349 -1.15 5.91 22.04
CA ASN A 349 -1.74 7.18 22.45
C ASN A 349 -2.85 7.55 21.45
N PRO A 350 -4.11 7.75 21.89
CA PRO A 350 -5.21 8.15 21.01
C PRO A 350 -5.12 9.60 20.49
N ASP A 351 -4.06 10.35 20.79
CA ASP A 351 -3.81 11.68 20.22
C ASP A 351 -3.43 11.63 18.73
N PHE A 352 -2.84 10.52 18.27
CA PHE A 352 -2.36 10.34 16.88
C PHE A 352 -1.63 11.56 16.30
N PRO A 353 -0.50 11.98 16.90
CA PRO A 353 0.19 13.19 16.47
C PRO A 353 0.71 13.05 15.04
N CYS A 354 0.57 14.12 14.26
CA CYS A 354 1.04 14.22 12.89
C CYS A 354 2.55 14.54 12.79
N SER A 355 3.36 14.11 13.76
CA SER A 355 4.81 14.34 13.78
C SER A 355 5.53 13.30 12.92
N LEU A 356 6.52 13.73 12.14
CA LEU A 356 7.44 12.83 11.45
C LEU A 356 8.19 11.98 12.49
N GLN A 357 8.13 10.65 12.37
CA GLN A 357 8.91 9.73 13.19
C GLN A 357 9.96 8.97 12.38
N LEU A 358 9.56 8.38 11.25
CA LEU A 358 10.44 7.61 10.39
C LEU A 358 10.41 8.15 8.95
N PRO A 359 11.53 8.06 8.21
CA PRO A 359 12.85 7.62 8.69
C PRO A 359 13.50 8.63 9.66
N LEU A 360 14.42 8.12 10.47
CA LEU A 360 15.21 8.98 11.36
C LEU A 360 16.05 9.97 10.55
N HIS A 361 16.22 11.18 11.08
CA HIS A 361 17.03 12.26 10.50
C HIS A 361 16.50 12.88 9.19
N LEU A 362 15.29 12.53 8.76
CA LEU A 362 14.61 13.28 7.70
C LEU A 362 14.08 14.60 8.26
N ASP A 363 14.40 15.70 7.59
CA ASP A 363 13.89 17.01 7.96
C ASP A 363 12.49 17.27 7.38
N ASN A 364 11.73 18.14 8.05
CA ASN A 364 10.34 18.41 7.68
C ASN A 364 10.18 19.01 6.28
N GLU A 365 11.14 19.79 5.79
CA GLU A 365 11.04 20.43 4.48
C GLU A 365 11.17 19.38 3.37
N THR A 366 12.21 18.56 3.44
CA THR A 366 12.41 17.44 2.51
C THR A 366 11.23 16.45 2.58
N ALA A 367 10.74 16.12 3.78
CA ALA A 367 9.60 15.24 3.97
C ALA A 367 8.32 15.76 3.30
N LYS A 368 8.11 17.08 3.33
CA LYS A 368 6.92 17.71 2.75
C LYS A 368 6.99 17.75 1.23
N GLU A 369 8.13 18.13 0.68
CA GLU A 369 8.30 18.40 -0.75
C GLU A 369 8.57 17.14 -1.59
N GLU A 370 9.34 16.18 -1.04
CA GLU A 370 9.86 15.06 -1.84
C GLU A 370 9.16 13.72 -1.57
N PHE A 371 8.51 13.56 -0.40
CA PHE A 371 7.98 12.28 0.06
C PHE A 371 6.45 12.22 0.02
N MET A 372 5.93 11.00 -0.16
CA MET A 372 4.59 10.65 0.28
C MET A 372 4.59 10.37 1.78
N TYR A 373 3.44 10.18 2.42
CA TYR A 373 3.45 9.79 3.82
C TYR A 373 2.30 8.92 4.30
N ILE A 374 2.60 8.16 5.35
CA ILE A 374 1.74 7.18 6.00
C ILE A 374 1.32 7.71 7.38
N ALA A 375 0.01 7.80 7.61
CA ALA A 375 -0.55 8.11 8.92
C ALA A 375 -0.95 6.82 9.63
N ASN A 376 -0.21 6.47 10.67
CA ASN A 376 -0.49 5.35 11.56
C ASN A 376 -1.65 5.71 12.51
N HIS A 377 -2.85 5.18 12.22
CA HIS A 377 -4.09 5.41 13.00
C HIS A 377 -4.65 4.10 13.60
N ASN A 378 -3.78 3.12 13.81
CA ASN A 378 -4.09 1.80 14.34
C ASN A 378 -3.81 1.76 15.85
N LEU A 379 -4.77 2.19 16.70
CA LEU A 379 -4.57 2.26 18.16
C LEU A 379 -4.30 0.87 18.75
N ASN A 380 -3.22 0.75 19.52
CA ASN A 380 -2.81 -0.49 20.16
C ASN A 380 -2.95 -0.43 21.68
N VAL A 381 -3.21 -1.58 22.28
CA VAL A 381 -3.06 -1.83 23.72
C VAL A 381 -1.96 -2.85 23.96
N ARG A 382 -1.21 -2.65 25.05
CA ARG A 382 -0.19 -3.61 25.50
C ARG A 382 -0.85 -4.75 26.24
N PHE A 383 -0.57 -5.98 25.81
CA PHE A 383 -1.00 -7.20 26.45
C PHE A 383 0.21 -8.01 26.90
N ASN A 384 0.20 -8.49 28.15
CA ASN A 384 1.26 -9.34 28.67
C ASN A 384 0.81 -10.80 28.61
N LEU A 385 1.48 -11.62 27.81
CA LEU A 385 1.21 -13.05 27.70
C LEU A 385 2.50 -13.83 27.92
N GLY A 386 2.56 -14.63 29.00
CA GLY A 386 3.72 -15.48 29.28
C GLY A 386 5.04 -14.72 29.47
N GLY A 387 5.00 -13.45 29.90
CA GLY A 387 6.19 -12.61 30.07
C GLY A 387 6.56 -11.76 28.85
N TYR A 388 5.91 -11.97 27.69
CA TYR A 388 6.08 -11.15 26.50
C TYR A 388 5.09 -9.99 26.49
N ASN A 389 5.56 -8.80 26.11
CA ASN A 389 4.71 -7.63 25.87
C ASN A 389 4.37 -7.58 24.38
N ILE A 390 3.11 -7.88 24.05
CA ILE A 390 2.59 -7.88 22.68
C ILE A 390 1.65 -6.70 22.53
N LEU A 391 1.71 -6.02 21.39
CA LEU A 391 0.71 -5.03 21.00
C LEU A 391 -0.41 -5.72 20.24
N ILE A 392 -1.64 -5.45 20.66
CA ILE A 392 -2.84 -5.90 19.95
C ILE A 392 -3.73 -4.69 19.67
N PRO A 393 -4.58 -4.74 18.64
CA PRO A 393 -5.52 -3.66 18.35
C PRO A 393 -6.44 -3.34 19.53
N ASP A 394 -6.68 -2.06 19.78
CA ASP A 394 -7.69 -1.58 20.73
C ASP A 394 -9.09 -1.77 20.16
N THR A 395 -9.56 -3.02 20.22
CA THR A 395 -10.90 -3.39 19.74
C THR A 395 -12.03 -2.77 20.58
N TYR A 396 -11.75 -2.32 21.80
CA TYR A 396 -12.75 -1.69 22.67
C TYR A 396 -13.11 -0.29 22.17
N HIS A 397 -12.12 0.49 21.73
CA HIS A 397 -12.35 1.84 21.20
C HIS A 397 -12.50 1.90 19.67
N ILE A 398 -12.49 0.76 18.96
CA ILE A 398 -12.34 0.70 17.50
C ILE A 398 -13.37 1.51 16.71
N GLN A 399 -14.63 1.53 17.16
CA GLN A 399 -15.70 2.30 16.51
C GLN A 399 -15.37 3.79 16.51
N ARG A 400 -14.88 4.30 17.65
CA ARG A 400 -14.44 5.68 17.78
C ARG A 400 -13.14 5.91 17.02
N THR A 401 -12.15 5.04 17.16
CA THR A 401 -10.85 5.19 16.49
C THR A 401 -11.04 5.37 14.98
N ASN A 402 -11.84 4.51 14.34
CA ASN A 402 -12.12 4.57 12.91
C ASN A 402 -13.27 5.55 12.54
N GLY A 403 -13.70 6.39 13.48
CA GLY A 403 -14.78 7.33 13.27
C GLY A 403 -14.45 8.41 12.24
N LYS A 404 -15.47 8.87 11.51
CA LYS A 404 -15.30 9.83 10.41
C LYS A 404 -15.30 11.31 10.82
N TYR A 405 -15.61 11.61 12.08
CA TYR A 405 -15.81 13.00 12.52
C TYR A 405 -14.50 13.67 12.90
N ASP A 406 -14.53 15.00 12.87
CA ASP A 406 -13.49 15.82 13.49
C ASP A 406 -13.70 15.83 15.01
N THR A 407 -13.31 14.73 15.64
CA THR A 407 -13.43 14.51 17.08
C THR A 407 -12.18 13.81 17.55
N PHE A 408 -11.72 14.17 18.76
CA PHE A 408 -10.54 13.58 19.39
C PHE A 408 -10.49 12.07 19.21
N GLY A 409 -9.31 11.53 18.86
CA GLY A 409 -9.05 10.10 18.66
C GLY A 409 -9.73 9.45 17.45
N GLN A 410 -10.49 10.18 16.64
CA GLN A 410 -11.09 9.65 15.42
C GLN A 410 -10.20 9.87 14.20
N LEU A 411 -10.33 8.99 13.20
CA LEU A 411 -9.57 9.07 11.95
C LEU A 411 -9.85 10.37 11.20
N GLY A 412 -11.09 10.86 11.24
CA GLY A 412 -11.48 12.14 10.65
C GLY A 412 -10.66 13.32 11.20
N ALA A 413 -10.44 13.38 12.51
CA ALA A 413 -9.65 14.43 13.16
C ALA A 413 -8.16 14.33 12.80
N MET A 414 -7.55 13.13 12.89
CA MET A 414 -6.15 12.94 12.51
C MET A 414 -5.92 13.35 11.05
N THR A 415 -6.79 12.91 10.14
CA THR A 415 -6.68 13.23 8.71
C THR A 415 -6.74 14.74 8.47
N GLY A 416 -7.68 15.44 9.11
CA GLY A 416 -7.79 16.90 9.04
C GLY A 416 -6.56 17.62 9.57
N ASN A 417 -6.15 17.28 10.80
CA ASN A 417 -4.98 17.89 11.46
C ASN A 417 -3.70 17.68 10.66
N CYS A 418 -3.47 16.46 10.17
CA CYS A 418 -2.28 16.16 9.38
C CYS A 418 -2.31 16.91 8.05
N SER A 419 -3.49 17.04 7.42
CA SER A 419 -3.64 17.81 6.18
C SER A 419 -3.29 19.28 6.38
N GLU A 420 -3.67 19.87 7.50
CA GLU A 420 -3.37 21.26 7.85
C GLU A 420 -1.87 21.47 8.13
N ILE A 421 -1.27 20.60 8.95
CA ILE A 421 0.15 20.69 9.33
C ILE A 421 1.07 20.51 8.12
N TRP A 422 0.77 19.53 7.26
CA TRP A 422 1.65 19.15 6.14
C TRP A 422 1.25 19.79 4.80
N ASN A 423 0.16 20.58 4.78
CA ASN A 423 -0.41 21.19 3.57
C ASN A 423 -0.72 20.19 2.45
N ALA A 424 -0.99 18.93 2.83
CA ALA A 424 -1.44 17.85 1.97
C ALA A 424 -1.98 16.73 2.87
N PRO A 425 -3.01 15.98 2.46
CA PRO A 425 -3.49 14.84 3.23
C PRO A 425 -2.53 13.64 3.15
N PRO A 426 -2.62 12.67 4.08
CA PRO A 426 -1.83 11.45 4.05
C PRO A 426 -2.08 10.66 2.77
N ASN A 427 -1.06 9.98 2.25
CA ASN A 427 -1.23 9.07 1.13
C ASN A 427 -1.90 7.77 1.59
N PHE A 428 -1.54 7.28 2.77
CA PHE A 428 -2.15 6.09 3.36
C PHE A 428 -2.57 6.34 4.80
N LEU A 429 -3.81 5.96 5.12
CA LEU A 429 -4.35 5.93 6.46
C LEU A 429 -4.37 4.47 6.93
N VAL A 430 -3.53 4.14 7.91
CA VAL A 430 -3.36 2.77 8.41
C VAL A 430 -4.35 2.52 9.53
N VAL A 431 -5.23 1.53 9.36
CA VAL A 431 -6.30 1.22 10.31
C VAL A 431 -6.40 -0.28 10.59
N ASP A 432 -6.74 -0.63 11.83
CA ASP A 432 -7.26 -1.95 12.19
C ASP A 432 -8.77 -1.98 11.99
N TYR A 433 -9.34 -3.15 11.65
CA TYR A 433 -10.78 -3.38 11.51
C TYR A 433 -11.49 -2.29 10.70
N TYR A 434 -11.03 -2.05 9.46
CA TYR A 434 -11.51 -0.97 8.58
C TYR A 434 -13.06 -0.91 8.46
N ASN A 435 -13.72 -2.05 8.63
CA ASN A 435 -15.16 -2.21 8.55
C ASN A 435 -15.93 -1.72 9.78
N ARG A 436 -15.25 -1.40 10.89
CA ARG A 436 -15.84 -0.89 12.12
C ARG A 436 -15.48 0.59 12.24
N GLY A 437 -16.46 1.47 12.38
CA GLY A 437 -16.25 2.89 12.59
C GLY A 437 -17.57 3.64 12.83
N ASP A 438 -17.51 4.75 13.54
CA ASP A 438 -18.67 5.62 13.76
C ASP A 438 -18.89 6.58 12.58
N PRO A 439 -20.14 6.87 12.19
CA PRO A 439 -21.39 6.30 12.71
C PRO A 439 -21.81 4.99 12.02
N GLU A 440 -21.13 4.57 10.94
CA GLU A 440 -21.50 3.40 10.17
C GLU A 440 -20.28 2.56 9.72
N PRO A 441 -20.47 1.24 9.47
CA PRO A 441 -19.43 0.38 8.93
C PRO A 441 -18.73 0.97 7.71
N GLY A 442 -17.39 0.96 7.70
CA GLY A 442 -16.59 1.51 6.61
C GLY A 442 -16.46 3.04 6.62
N SER A 443 -16.79 3.72 7.73
CA SER A 443 -16.56 5.16 7.92
C SER A 443 -15.19 5.66 7.47
N VAL A 444 -14.14 4.83 7.58
CA VAL A 444 -12.79 5.14 7.12
C VAL A 444 -12.74 5.53 5.63
N PHE A 445 -13.54 4.88 4.77
CA PHE A 445 -13.59 5.19 3.35
C PHE A 445 -14.22 6.56 3.07
N SER A 446 -15.17 6.99 3.91
CA SER A 446 -15.70 8.36 3.85
C SER A 446 -14.64 9.39 4.22
N VAL A 447 -13.72 9.07 5.14
CA VAL A 447 -12.61 9.96 5.50
C VAL A 447 -11.64 10.11 4.34
N ALA A 448 -11.21 8.99 3.72
CA ALA A 448 -10.34 9.03 2.54
C ALA A 448 -11.01 9.77 1.36
N ALA A 449 -12.31 9.56 1.12
CA ALA A 449 -13.03 10.29 0.08
C ALA A 449 -13.04 11.81 0.32
N LYS A 450 -13.30 12.23 1.57
CA LYS A 450 -13.24 13.64 1.96
C LYS A 450 -11.85 14.23 1.75
N ALA A 451 -10.79 13.53 2.15
CA ALA A 451 -9.40 13.96 1.96
C ALA A 451 -9.04 14.14 0.48
N ASN A 452 -9.65 13.33 -0.39
CA ASN A 452 -9.49 13.41 -1.84
C ASN A 452 -10.45 14.38 -2.53
N ASN A 453 -11.35 15.05 -1.82
CA ASN A 453 -12.42 15.85 -2.42
C ASN A 453 -13.26 15.08 -3.46
N VAL A 454 -13.66 13.85 -3.12
CA VAL A 454 -14.59 13.02 -3.90
C VAL A 454 -15.77 12.58 -3.02
N THR A 455 -16.88 12.18 -3.63
CA THR A 455 -18.08 11.78 -2.88
C THR A 455 -18.08 10.27 -2.60
N TYR A 456 -18.13 9.89 -1.32
CA TYR A 456 -18.33 8.49 -0.94
C TYR A 456 -19.82 8.11 -0.98
N ASN A 457 -20.18 7.17 -1.86
CA ASN A 457 -21.55 6.69 -2.03
C ASN A 457 -21.62 5.15 -2.17
N ARG A 458 -20.52 4.45 -1.88
CA ARG A 458 -20.42 2.99 -1.98
C ARG A 458 -20.92 2.35 -0.69
N GLN A 459 -21.49 1.15 -0.81
CA GLN A 459 -21.86 0.34 0.34
C GLN A 459 -20.64 -0.43 0.86
N CYS A 460 -20.40 -0.37 2.16
CA CYS A 460 -19.42 -1.19 2.86
C CYS A 460 -20.14 -1.96 3.98
N CYS A 461 -19.70 -3.14 4.42
CA CYS A 461 -18.51 -3.89 4.02
C CYS A 461 -18.88 -5.38 3.85
N GLY A 462 -18.05 -6.16 3.18
CA GLY A 462 -18.25 -7.61 3.05
C GLY A 462 -19.39 -8.01 2.12
N ASN A 463 -19.80 -7.12 1.21
CA ASN A 463 -20.92 -7.38 0.28
C ASN A 463 -20.48 -8.00 -1.06
N GLY A 464 -19.19 -8.29 -1.25
CA GLY A 464 -18.66 -8.97 -2.45
C GLY A 464 -18.91 -8.26 -3.80
N ASN A 465 -19.40 -7.01 -3.78
CA ASN A 465 -19.84 -6.26 -4.96
C ASN A 465 -18.99 -5.00 -5.18
N GLY A 466 -17.67 -5.14 -5.06
CA GLY A 466 -16.71 -4.11 -5.44
C GLY A 466 -16.58 -3.97 -6.96
N GLY A 467 -17.65 -3.54 -7.64
CA GLY A 467 -17.58 -3.14 -9.05
C GLY A 467 -18.55 -3.88 -9.97
N ASP A 468 -19.81 -3.45 -10.01
CA ASP A 468 -20.52 -3.40 -11.29
C ASP A 468 -21.61 -2.31 -11.22
N GLY A 469 -21.53 -1.36 -12.15
CA GLY A 469 -22.58 -0.36 -12.41
C GLY A 469 -23.75 -0.98 -13.17
N SER A 470 -24.20 -2.15 -12.73
CA SER A 470 -25.28 -2.91 -13.33
C SER A 470 -26.43 -2.95 -12.34
N THR A 471 -27.52 -2.27 -12.66
CA THR A 471 -28.82 -2.43 -12.00
C THR A 471 -29.31 -3.87 -12.19
N GLY A 472 -28.81 -4.78 -11.37
CA GLY A 472 -29.30 -6.14 -11.24
C GLY A 472 -30.66 -6.12 -10.56
N THR A 473 -31.70 -6.35 -11.34
CA THR A 473 -33.05 -6.60 -10.85
C THR A 473 -33.01 -7.70 -9.81
N LEU A 474 -33.36 -7.37 -8.56
CA LEU A 474 -33.65 -8.35 -7.50
C LEU A 474 -34.75 -9.29 -7.99
N SER A 475 -34.36 -10.45 -8.49
CA SER A 475 -35.27 -11.55 -8.80
C SER A 475 -35.81 -12.10 -7.47
N ALA A 476 -36.99 -11.62 -7.10
CA ALA A 476 -37.75 -12.07 -5.96
C ALA A 476 -38.12 -13.55 -6.10
N THR A 477 -37.29 -14.44 -5.57
CA THR A 477 -37.60 -15.88 -5.42
C THR A 477 -37.96 -16.27 -3.99
N MET A 478 -38.15 -15.30 -3.09
CA MET A 478 -38.57 -15.53 -1.68
C MET A 478 -40.09 -15.61 -1.45
N SER A 479 -40.91 -15.83 -2.48
CA SER A 479 -42.38 -15.98 -2.31
C SER A 479 -42.93 -17.41 -2.49
N MET A 480 -42.10 -18.42 -2.79
CA MET A 480 -42.60 -19.79 -2.98
C MET A 480 -42.50 -20.70 -1.74
N LEU A 481 -41.84 -20.29 -0.66
CA LEU A 481 -41.75 -21.10 0.56
C LEU A 481 -42.86 -20.82 1.58
N ALA A 482 -43.54 -19.67 1.49
CA ALA A 482 -44.65 -19.34 2.39
C ALA A 482 -45.98 -20.00 1.98
N CYS A 483 -46.16 -20.31 0.69
CA CYS A 483 -47.40 -20.92 0.20
C CYS A 483 -47.50 -22.42 0.48
N THR A 484 -46.39 -23.16 0.61
CA THR A 484 -46.42 -24.62 0.87
C THR A 484 -46.74 -24.94 2.33
N VAL A 485 -46.32 -24.09 3.27
CA VAL A 485 -46.64 -24.26 4.69
C VAL A 485 -48.11 -23.92 4.98
N ALA A 486 -48.66 -22.89 4.31
CA ALA A 486 -50.07 -22.52 4.44
C ALA A 486 -51.02 -23.58 3.85
N PHE A 487 -50.66 -24.21 2.73
CA PHE A 487 -51.49 -25.24 2.11
C PHE A 487 -51.50 -26.56 2.91
N SER A 488 -50.38 -26.89 3.56
CA SER A 488 -50.27 -28.09 4.40
C SER A 488 -51.05 -27.97 5.71
N LEU A 489 -51.10 -26.77 6.30
CA LEU A 489 -51.92 -26.48 7.48
C LEU A 489 -53.42 -26.47 7.15
N LEU A 490 -53.83 -26.00 5.97
CA LEU A 490 -55.24 -25.99 5.58
C LEU A 490 -55.81 -27.42 5.38
N LEU A 491 -55.01 -28.35 4.84
CA LEU A 491 -55.45 -29.74 4.63
C LEU A 491 -55.56 -30.54 5.94
N TYR A 492 -54.82 -30.14 6.98
CA TYR A 492 -54.90 -30.77 8.30
C TYR A 492 -56.19 -30.41 9.04
N PHE A 493 -56.69 -29.18 8.89
CA PHE A 493 -57.93 -28.73 9.54
C PHE A 493 -59.22 -29.14 8.80
N VAL A 494 -59.14 -29.55 7.53
CA VAL A 494 -60.31 -30.06 6.79
C VAL A 494 -60.50 -31.57 6.97
N SER A 495 -59.50 -32.27 7.52
CA SER A 495 -59.53 -33.73 7.73
C SER A 495 -59.66 -34.15 9.21
N SER A 496 -60.06 -33.23 10.11
CA SER A 496 -60.37 -33.52 11.52
C SER A 496 -61.83 -33.24 11.84
#